data_AF-A0A5E4Q1B0-F1
#
_entry.id   AF-A0A5E4Q1B0-F1
#
_cell.length_a   1.000
_cell.length_b   1.000
_cell.length_c   1.000
_cell.angle_alpha   90.00
_cell.angle_beta   90.00
_cell.angle_gamma   90.00
#
_symmetry.space_group_name_H-M   'P 1'
#
loop_
_entity.id
_entity.type
_entity.pdbx_description
1 polymer ?
#
loop_
_entity_poly.entity_id
_entity_poly.type
_entity_poly.pdbx_seq_one_letter_code
_entity_poly.pdbx_strand_id
1 'polypeptide(L)'
;MEFLFADDKYKILQFCMCNPPFYTNFEELCESRSPARPPPKNAFTGSPQELITEGGEMEFCRKMIEESKKLKDKILIFTTMLGQKYSLKVLLLDLKAEGIKHTSTEFCQGRVTRWGLAWTYQNYDLSKLVPFREKARKKTIPITFVVPEADTASNTMEKVFEKLSRFLNDLNITKNVLTKRKNEICFEMTAFTNTWSNQRRKRRLQKKLESPDSKRAKIEETSNLEIDTTETSEELVQQRSQTSESLRLEVKEESLFEKNPLCHAMVRLVLRDNKYCINMEYISGDAGKDGPHQIV
;
A
#
# COMPACT_ATOMS: atom_id res chain seq x y z
N MET A 1 -5.52 31.46 -2.62
CA MET A 1 -6.89 31.84 -2.21
C MET A 1 -7.15 33.35 -2.10
N GLU A 2 -6.17 34.25 -2.28
CA GLU A 2 -6.37 35.70 -2.03
C GLU A 2 -7.43 36.38 -2.91
N PHE A 3 -7.63 35.92 -4.16
CA PHE A 3 -8.60 36.52 -5.08
C PHE A 3 -10.07 36.18 -4.78
N LEU A 4 -10.35 35.20 -3.92
CA LEU A 4 -11.73 34.73 -3.66
C LEU A 4 -12.60 35.72 -2.85
N PHE A 5 -11.99 36.71 -2.20
CA PHE A 5 -12.68 37.65 -1.30
C PHE A 5 -12.44 39.12 -1.65
N ALA A 6 -12.03 39.42 -2.88
CA ALA A 6 -11.71 40.79 -3.31
C ALA A 6 -12.96 41.68 -3.38
N ASP A 7 -14.13 41.13 -3.74
CA ASP A 7 -15.33 41.92 -4.05
C ASP A 7 -16.35 42.03 -2.90
N ASP A 8 -16.29 41.15 -1.88
CA ASP A 8 -17.25 41.15 -0.76
C ASP A 8 -16.54 40.99 0.59
N LYS A 9 -16.07 42.11 1.15
CA LYS A 9 -15.33 42.16 2.43
C LYS A 9 -16.08 41.54 3.63
N TYR A 10 -17.41 41.45 3.55
CA TYR A 10 -18.30 40.99 4.63
C TYR A 10 -18.93 39.61 4.41
N LYS A 11 -18.61 38.92 3.30
CA LYS A 11 -19.25 37.64 2.99
C LYS A 11 -18.61 36.51 3.79
N ILE A 12 -19.42 35.88 4.63
CA ILE A 12 -19.06 34.68 5.39
C ILE A 12 -19.59 33.45 4.62
N LEU A 13 -18.68 32.53 4.28
CA LEU A 13 -19.00 31.25 3.66
C LEU A 13 -19.26 30.21 4.76
N GLN A 14 -20.34 29.45 4.61
CA GLN A 14 -20.68 28.38 5.55
C GLN A 14 -19.65 27.25 5.52
N PHE A 15 -19.17 26.88 4.33
CA PHE A 15 -18.15 25.86 4.20
C PHE A 15 -17.36 26.00 2.89
N CYS A 16 -16.21 25.34 2.84
CA CYS A 16 -15.52 25.04 1.59
C CYS A 16 -15.35 23.52 1.44
N MET A 17 -15.23 23.04 0.20
CA MET A 17 -14.95 21.65 -0.14
C MET A 17 -13.77 21.58 -1.09
N CYS A 18 -12.99 20.51 -0.97
CA CYS A 18 -11.86 20.24 -1.84
C CYS A 18 -11.77 18.75 -2.16
N ASN A 19 -11.47 18.44 -3.42
CA ASN A 19 -10.93 17.15 -3.83
C ASN A 19 -9.49 17.39 -4.30
N PRO A 20 -8.49 17.22 -3.43
CA PRO A 20 -7.12 17.59 -3.72
C PRO A 20 -6.50 16.64 -4.76
N PRO A 21 -5.46 17.08 -5.50
CA PRO A 21 -4.62 16.18 -6.27
C PRO A 21 -3.98 15.16 -5.33
N PHE A 22 -4.05 13.87 -5.68
CA PHE A 22 -3.66 12.79 -4.77
C PHE A 22 -2.19 12.40 -4.85
N TYR A 23 -1.51 12.73 -5.94
CA TYR A 23 -0.21 12.16 -6.29
C TYR A 23 0.88 13.24 -6.36
N THR A 24 2.11 12.85 -6.07
CA THR A 24 3.29 13.73 -6.11
C THR A 24 3.83 13.86 -7.53
N ASN A 25 3.71 12.80 -8.33
CA ASN A 25 4.19 12.72 -9.70
C ASN A 25 3.45 11.63 -10.49
N PHE A 26 3.78 11.49 -11.77
CA PHE A 26 3.15 10.51 -12.67
C PHE A 26 3.54 9.06 -12.36
N GLU A 27 4.71 8.83 -11.79
CA GLU A 27 5.19 7.51 -11.38
C GLU A 27 4.35 6.97 -10.23
N GLU A 28 4.13 7.78 -9.19
CA GLU A 28 3.26 7.45 -8.06
C GLU A 28 1.83 7.14 -8.52
N LEU A 29 1.29 7.89 -9.49
CA LEU A 29 -0.01 7.63 -10.09
C LEU A 29 -0.06 6.21 -10.71
N CYS A 30 0.96 5.83 -11.46
CA CYS A 30 1.05 4.52 -12.11
C CYS A 30 1.22 3.38 -11.11
N GLU A 31 2.04 3.58 -10.08
CA GLU A 31 2.37 2.57 -9.06
C GLU A 31 1.33 2.45 -7.94
N SER A 32 0.46 3.45 -7.77
CA SER A 32 -0.57 3.48 -6.72
C SER A 32 -1.57 2.32 -6.78
N ARG A 33 -1.60 1.55 -7.88
CA ARG A 33 -2.45 0.37 -8.02
C ARG A 33 -1.61 -0.90 -7.90
N SER A 34 -2.00 -1.74 -6.94
CA SER A 34 -1.48 -3.10 -6.86
C SER A 34 -1.61 -3.82 -8.21
N PRO A 35 -0.54 -4.44 -8.73
CA PRO A 35 -0.56 -5.21 -9.97
C PRO A 35 -1.55 -6.38 -9.93
N ALA A 36 -1.93 -6.83 -8.74
CA ALA A 36 -2.92 -7.89 -8.54
C ALA A 36 -4.38 -7.44 -8.74
N ARG A 37 -4.63 -6.12 -8.83
CA ARG A 37 -5.97 -5.57 -9.02
C ARG A 37 -6.23 -5.42 -10.52
N PRO A 38 -7.42 -5.86 -11.02
CA PRO A 38 -7.80 -5.61 -12.41
C PRO A 38 -7.69 -4.12 -12.76
N PRO A 39 -7.38 -3.80 -14.04
CA PRO A 39 -7.38 -2.42 -14.50
C PRO A 39 -8.72 -1.74 -14.15
N PRO A 40 -8.70 -0.43 -13.85
CA PRO A 40 -9.92 0.27 -13.52
C PRO A 40 -10.86 0.20 -14.74
N LYS A 41 -12.16 -0.01 -14.50
CA LYS A 41 -13.16 0.03 -15.57
C LYS A 41 -13.30 1.44 -16.17
N ASN A 42 -12.83 2.45 -15.44
CA ASN A 42 -12.90 3.85 -15.82
C ASN A 42 -11.48 4.31 -16.16
N ALA A 43 -11.30 4.98 -17.29
CA ALA A 43 -10.05 5.64 -17.64
C ALA A 43 -9.75 6.78 -16.65
N PHE A 44 -8.47 7.07 -16.41
CA PHE A 44 -8.07 8.30 -15.74
C PHE A 44 -8.28 9.45 -16.73
N THR A 45 -9.35 10.23 -16.53
CA THR A 45 -9.68 11.38 -17.38
C THR A 45 -9.32 12.72 -16.74
N GLY A 46 -8.73 12.71 -15.55
CA GLY A 46 -8.28 13.93 -14.87
C GLY A 46 -7.09 14.55 -15.58
N SER A 47 -7.08 15.87 -15.67
CA SER A 47 -5.90 16.62 -16.11
C SER A 47 -4.73 16.41 -15.14
N PRO A 48 -3.47 16.55 -15.58
CA PRO A 48 -2.31 16.44 -14.68
C PRO A 48 -2.43 17.31 -13.43
N GLN A 49 -2.99 18.51 -13.55
CA GLN A 49 -3.18 19.46 -12.45
C GLN A 49 -4.27 19.03 -11.46
N GLU A 50 -5.23 18.20 -11.88
CA GLU A 50 -6.24 17.61 -10.99
C GLU A 50 -5.72 16.37 -10.26
N LEU A 51 -4.67 15.74 -10.78
CA LEU A 51 -4.15 14.47 -10.27
C LEU A 51 -2.86 14.64 -9.45
N ILE A 52 -1.99 15.56 -9.87
CA ILE A 52 -0.62 15.69 -9.39
C ILE A 52 -0.39 17.07 -8.77
N THR A 53 0.30 17.11 -7.64
CA THR A 53 0.78 18.33 -6.99
C THR A 53 2.09 18.06 -6.25
N GLU A 54 2.91 19.08 -6.06
CA GLU A 54 4.16 18.95 -5.29
C GLU A 54 3.87 18.50 -3.86
N GLY A 55 4.57 17.47 -3.39
CA GLY A 55 4.34 16.84 -2.08
C GLY A 55 3.02 16.05 -1.95
N GLY A 56 2.27 15.91 -3.05
CA GLY A 56 1.06 15.09 -3.14
C GLY A 56 -0.08 15.57 -2.23
N GLU A 57 -0.99 14.65 -1.94
CA GLU A 57 -2.19 14.93 -1.12
C GLU A 57 -1.86 15.56 0.24
N MET A 58 -0.79 15.09 0.88
CA MET A 58 -0.45 15.44 2.26
C MET A 58 -0.02 16.89 2.37
N GLU A 59 0.95 17.33 1.55
CA GLU A 59 1.44 18.71 1.58
C GLU A 59 0.37 19.71 1.11
N PHE A 60 -0.44 19.32 0.11
CA PHE A 60 -1.57 20.12 -0.31
C PHE A 60 -2.55 20.38 0.86
N CYS A 61 -2.90 19.33 1.61
CA CYS A 61 -3.81 19.46 2.74
C CYS A 61 -3.20 20.25 3.90
N ARG A 62 -1.90 20.09 4.20
CA ARG A 62 -1.20 20.91 5.21
C ARG A 62 -1.21 22.39 4.84
N LYS A 63 -0.93 22.70 3.57
CA LYS A 63 -1.03 24.07 3.07
C LYS A 63 -2.45 24.61 3.21
N MET A 64 -3.47 23.81 2.91
CA MET A 64 -4.87 24.19 3.10
C MET A 64 -5.21 24.48 4.57
N ILE A 65 -4.69 23.68 5.52
CA ILE A 65 -4.84 23.92 6.96
C ILE A 65 -4.14 25.23 7.37
N GLU A 66 -2.92 25.48 6.88
CA GLU A 66 -2.19 26.72 7.17
C GLU A 66 -2.92 27.96 6.62
N GLU A 67 -3.40 27.90 5.37
CA GLU A 67 -4.21 28.97 4.77
C GLU A 67 -5.52 29.21 5.53
N SER A 68 -6.12 28.14 6.09
CA SER A 68 -7.37 28.23 6.84
C SER A 68 -7.26 29.10 8.11
N LYS A 69 -6.07 29.18 8.73
CA LYS A 69 -5.82 30.06 9.89
C LYS A 69 -6.08 31.53 9.57
N LYS A 70 -5.73 31.95 8.34
CA LYS A 70 -5.91 33.33 7.85
C LYS A 70 -7.36 33.60 7.43
N LEU A 71 -8.12 32.56 7.12
CA LEU A 71 -9.49 32.63 6.61
C LEU A 71 -10.56 32.20 7.62
N LYS A 72 -10.17 31.94 8.87
CA LYS A 72 -11.04 31.43 9.95
C LYS A 72 -12.30 32.26 10.19
N ASP A 73 -12.24 33.56 9.93
CA ASP A 73 -13.36 34.50 10.13
C ASP A 73 -14.25 34.61 8.88
N LYS A 74 -13.80 34.08 7.73
CA LYS A 74 -14.52 34.11 6.45
C LYS A 74 -15.15 32.77 6.08
N ILE A 75 -14.62 31.67 6.57
CA ILE A 75 -15.12 30.31 6.27
C ILE A 75 -15.39 29.59 7.59
N LEU A 76 -16.64 29.18 7.81
CA LEU A 76 -17.05 28.59 9.08
C LEU A 76 -16.58 27.13 9.22
N ILE A 77 -16.61 26.35 8.14
CA ILE A 77 -16.20 24.94 8.13
C ILE A 77 -15.32 24.65 6.91
N PHE A 78 -14.13 24.12 7.15
CA PHE A 78 -13.23 23.68 6.09
C PHE A 78 -13.36 22.18 5.89
N THR A 79 -13.41 21.72 4.65
CA THR A 79 -13.47 20.28 4.34
C THR A 79 -12.59 19.90 3.16
N THR A 80 -12.03 18.69 3.21
CA THR A 80 -11.29 18.10 2.10
C THR A 80 -11.54 16.59 2.03
N MET A 81 -11.59 16.03 0.83
CA MET A 81 -11.62 14.60 0.59
C MET A 81 -10.20 14.05 0.50
N LEU A 82 -9.97 12.85 1.02
CA LEU A 82 -8.69 12.16 1.01
C LEU A 82 -8.82 10.80 0.31
N GLY A 83 -7.91 10.55 -0.61
CA GLY A 83 -7.65 9.30 -1.31
C GLY A 83 -6.83 8.29 -0.50
N GLN A 84 -6.00 8.74 0.44
CA GLN A 84 -5.13 7.87 1.23
C GLN A 84 -5.47 7.87 2.73
N LYS A 85 -5.61 6.67 3.31
CA LYS A 85 -5.90 6.52 4.75
C LYS A 85 -4.74 6.99 5.64
N TYR A 86 -3.51 6.90 5.13
CA TYR A 86 -2.33 7.35 5.83
C TYR A 86 -2.37 8.87 6.04
N SER A 87 -2.64 9.65 4.97
CA SER A 87 -2.80 11.10 5.04
C SER A 87 -3.82 11.52 6.09
N LEU A 88 -4.99 10.86 6.14
CA LEU A 88 -6.00 11.14 7.16
C LEU A 88 -5.44 11.02 8.58
N LYS A 89 -4.70 9.94 8.88
CA LYS A 89 -4.15 9.72 10.23
C LYS A 89 -3.18 10.84 10.61
N VAL A 90 -2.29 11.22 9.69
CA VAL A 90 -1.29 12.26 9.92
C VAL A 90 -1.97 13.62 10.11
N LEU A 91 -2.88 14.01 9.21
CA LEU A 91 -3.58 15.30 9.29
C LEU A 91 -4.46 15.44 10.55
N LEU A 92 -5.04 14.35 11.05
CA LEU A 92 -5.75 14.36 12.34
C LEU A 92 -4.81 14.63 13.51
N LEU A 93 -3.57 14.12 13.47
CA LEU A 93 -2.56 14.43 14.48
C LEU A 93 -2.11 15.89 14.38
N ASP A 94 -1.89 16.39 13.16
CA ASP A 94 -1.52 17.79 12.91
C ASP A 94 -2.59 18.75 13.48
N LEU A 95 -3.87 18.54 13.13
CA LEU A 95 -5.00 19.34 13.65
C LEU A 95 -5.14 19.25 15.18
N LYS A 96 -4.89 18.06 15.75
CA LYS A 96 -4.93 17.86 17.20
C LYS A 96 -3.78 18.60 17.90
N ALA A 97 -2.59 18.58 17.33
CA ALA A 97 -1.42 19.28 17.86
C ALA A 97 -1.64 20.81 17.86
N GLU A 98 -2.34 21.33 16.86
CA GLU A 98 -2.73 22.74 16.79
C GLU A 98 -3.96 23.11 17.64
N GLY A 99 -4.61 22.13 18.28
CA GLY A 99 -5.83 22.36 19.07
C GLY A 99 -7.06 22.74 18.24
N ILE A 100 -7.05 22.46 16.94
CA ILE A 100 -8.16 22.77 16.03
C ILE A 100 -9.24 21.71 16.16
N LYS A 101 -10.51 22.15 16.27
CA LYS A 101 -11.65 21.24 16.30
C LYS A 101 -11.85 20.59 14.95
N HIS A 102 -11.92 19.26 14.93
CA HIS A 102 -11.98 18.49 13.69
C HIS A 102 -12.84 17.23 13.82
N THR A 103 -13.26 16.70 12.68
CA THR A 103 -13.94 15.41 12.56
C THR A 103 -13.56 14.74 11.25
N SER A 104 -13.84 13.44 11.14
CA SER A 104 -13.62 12.71 9.90
C SER A 104 -14.74 11.71 9.60
N THR A 105 -14.90 11.40 8.33
CA THR A 105 -15.84 10.39 7.85
C THR A 105 -15.22 9.53 6.75
N GLU A 106 -15.96 8.54 6.29
CA GLU A 106 -15.54 7.55 5.31
C GLU A 106 -16.62 7.40 4.25
N PHE A 107 -16.23 7.47 2.98
CA PHE A 107 -17.09 7.26 1.84
C PHE A 107 -16.74 5.89 1.22
N CYS A 108 -17.67 4.94 1.29
CA CYS A 108 -17.50 3.59 0.74
C CYS A 108 -18.41 3.40 -0.46
N GLN A 109 -17.83 3.38 -1.67
CA GLN A 109 -18.55 3.15 -2.92
C GLN A 109 -17.95 1.94 -3.63
N GLY A 110 -18.58 0.78 -3.47
CA GLY A 110 -18.07 -0.50 -3.96
C GLY A 110 -16.70 -0.84 -3.37
N ARG A 111 -15.67 -0.94 -4.22
CA ARG A 111 -14.28 -1.23 -3.83
C ARG A 111 -13.43 0.02 -3.57
N VAL A 112 -13.99 1.21 -3.78
CA VAL A 112 -13.29 2.47 -3.60
C VAL A 112 -13.71 3.06 -2.26
N THR A 113 -12.71 3.29 -1.41
CA THR A 113 -12.89 4.02 -0.15
C THR A 113 -12.19 5.37 -0.27
N ARG A 114 -12.86 6.40 0.20
CA ARG A 114 -12.34 7.75 0.40
C ARG A 114 -12.63 8.19 1.83
N TRP A 115 -11.94 9.21 2.29
CA TRP A 115 -12.16 9.78 3.61
C TRP A 115 -12.51 11.26 3.49
N GLY A 116 -13.39 11.74 4.35
CA GLY A 116 -13.65 13.18 4.49
C GLY A 116 -12.97 13.66 5.76
N LEU A 117 -12.26 14.78 5.67
CA LEU A 117 -11.72 15.51 6.81
C LEU A 117 -12.41 16.87 6.88
N ALA A 118 -12.87 17.25 8.07
CA ALA A 118 -13.49 18.56 8.31
C ALA A 118 -12.92 19.20 9.58
N TRP A 119 -12.71 20.51 9.56
CA TRP A 119 -12.24 21.27 10.72
C TRP A 119 -12.86 22.66 10.79
N THR A 120 -12.84 23.24 11.98
CA THR A 120 -13.38 24.57 12.24
C THR A 120 -12.62 25.27 13.36
N TYR A 121 -12.54 26.59 13.27
CA TYR A 121 -12.08 27.46 14.36
C TYR A 121 -13.24 27.99 15.22
N GLN A 122 -14.48 27.71 14.80
CA GLN A 122 -15.69 28.18 15.45
C GLN A 122 -16.09 27.25 16.61
N ASN A 123 -17.00 27.71 17.46
CA ASN A 123 -17.47 26.92 18.60
C ASN A 123 -18.54 25.88 18.21
N TYR A 124 -18.35 25.17 17.09
CA TYR A 124 -19.22 24.06 16.70
C TYR A 124 -18.78 22.75 17.34
N ASP A 125 -19.77 21.91 17.62
CA ASP A 125 -19.55 20.52 18.01
C ASP A 125 -19.62 19.62 16.76
N LEU A 126 -18.48 19.46 16.10
CA LEU A 126 -18.38 18.65 14.88
C LEU A 126 -18.67 17.16 15.12
N SER A 127 -18.65 16.70 16.38
CA SER A 127 -18.94 15.29 16.71
C SER A 127 -20.40 14.93 16.49
N LYS A 128 -21.30 15.91 16.61
CA LYS A 128 -22.75 15.76 16.36
C LYS A 128 -23.11 15.77 14.88
N LEU A 129 -22.21 16.28 14.02
CA LEU A 129 -22.45 16.39 12.58
C LEU A 129 -22.19 15.09 11.83
N VAL A 130 -21.42 14.17 12.41
CA VAL A 130 -21.23 12.84 11.84
C VAL A 130 -22.31 11.93 12.44
N PRO A 131 -23.24 11.40 11.62
CA PRO A 131 -24.28 10.51 12.14
C PRO A 131 -23.64 9.34 12.88
N PHE A 132 -24.25 8.97 14.02
CA PHE A 132 -23.80 7.85 14.83
C PHE A 132 -23.71 6.61 13.94
N ARG A 133 -22.51 6.02 13.82
CA ARG A 133 -22.39 4.74 13.13
C ARG A 133 -23.10 3.71 14.00
N GLU A 134 -24.30 3.29 13.59
CA GLU A 134 -25.11 2.26 14.28
C GLU A 134 -24.32 0.97 14.58
N LYS A 135 -23.28 0.69 13.79
CA LYS A 135 -22.43 -0.48 13.94
C LYS A 135 -21.01 -0.05 14.32
N ALA A 136 -20.59 -0.41 15.54
CA ALA A 136 -19.19 -0.33 15.94
C ALA A 136 -18.31 -1.02 14.89
N ARG A 137 -17.15 -0.44 14.57
CA ARG A 137 -16.16 -1.13 13.72
C ARG A 137 -15.93 -2.53 14.30
N LYS A 138 -16.11 -3.58 13.49
CA LYS A 138 -15.60 -4.91 13.84
C LYS A 138 -14.12 -4.72 14.13
N LYS A 139 -13.68 -4.91 15.39
CA LYS A 139 -12.26 -4.97 15.71
C LYS A 139 -11.68 -6.00 14.75
N THR A 140 -10.66 -5.62 13.98
CA THR A 140 -9.96 -6.58 13.12
C THR A 140 -9.41 -7.65 14.04
N ILE A 141 -10.04 -8.81 14.02
CA ILE A 141 -9.54 -9.99 14.72
C ILE A 141 -8.20 -10.26 14.04
N PRO A 142 -7.06 -10.18 14.76
CA PRO A 142 -5.78 -10.51 14.15
C PRO A 142 -5.90 -11.92 13.59
N ILE A 143 -5.38 -12.16 12.38
CA ILE A 143 -5.40 -13.51 11.82
C ILE A 143 -4.54 -14.38 12.73
N THR A 144 -5.20 -15.29 13.44
CA THR A 144 -4.58 -16.25 14.33
C THR A 144 -4.35 -17.54 13.56
N PHE A 145 -3.10 -17.88 13.31
CA PHE A 145 -2.70 -19.17 12.77
C PHE A 145 -2.31 -20.11 13.91
N VAL A 146 -2.89 -21.31 13.96
CA VAL A 146 -2.48 -22.35 14.91
C VAL A 146 -1.31 -23.09 14.31
N VAL A 147 -0.18 -23.16 15.01
CA VAL A 147 1.01 -23.88 14.53
C VAL A 147 0.71 -25.39 14.50
N PRO A 148 0.69 -26.05 13.32
CA PRO A 148 0.47 -27.49 13.22
C PRO A 148 1.59 -28.26 13.93
N GLU A 149 1.28 -29.41 14.53
CA GLU A 149 2.24 -30.38 15.09
C GLU A 149 3.13 -29.86 16.26
N ALA A 150 2.80 -28.71 16.84
CA ALA A 150 3.48 -28.18 18.01
C ALA A 150 2.73 -28.53 19.31
N ASP A 151 2.69 -29.81 19.68
CA ASP A 151 2.12 -30.20 20.98
C ASP A 151 3.00 -29.68 22.12
N THR A 152 2.37 -29.16 23.17
CA THR A 152 3.01 -28.66 24.41
C THR A 152 3.70 -29.77 25.22
N ALA A 153 3.36 -31.03 24.97
CA ALA A 153 4.00 -32.18 25.59
C ALA A 153 5.46 -32.39 25.13
N SER A 154 5.84 -31.90 23.94
CA SER A 154 7.17 -32.13 23.35
C SER A 154 7.90 -30.86 22.89
N ASN A 155 7.20 -29.73 22.75
CA ASN A 155 7.78 -28.47 22.27
C ASN A 155 7.65 -27.36 23.32
N THR A 156 8.78 -26.70 23.61
CA THR A 156 8.79 -25.43 24.38
C THR A 156 8.57 -24.25 23.45
N MET A 157 8.19 -23.11 24.01
CA MET A 157 7.99 -21.86 23.26
C MET A 157 9.21 -21.46 22.42
N GLU A 158 10.41 -21.68 22.96
CA GLU A 158 11.68 -21.38 22.30
C GLU A 158 11.91 -22.30 21.09
N LYS A 159 11.60 -23.60 21.22
CA LYS A 159 11.73 -24.56 20.11
C LYS A 159 10.76 -24.24 18.98
N VAL A 160 9.52 -23.85 19.30
CA VAL A 160 8.54 -23.43 18.30
C VAL A 160 9.00 -22.13 17.61
N PHE A 161 9.50 -21.18 18.39
CA PHE A 161 10.06 -19.95 17.84
C PHE A 161 11.31 -20.21 16.98
N GLU A 162 12.14 -21.18 17.31
CA GLU A 162 13.30 -21.56 16.52
C GLU A 162 12.91 -22.18 15.17
N LYS A 163 11.90 -23.07 15.16
CA LYS A 163 11.32 -23.60 13.90
C LYS A 163 10.76 -22.47 13.03
N LEU A 164 9.98 -21.55 13.62
CA LEU A 164 9.47 -20.37 12.93
C LEU A 164 10.60 -19.48 12.42
N SER A 165 11.65 -19.33 13.21
CA SER A 165 12.83 -18.53 12.87
C SER A 165 13.58 -19.09 11.67
N ARG A 166 13.69 -20.42 11.55
CA ARG A 166 14.28 -21.08 10.37
C ARG A 166 13.42 -20.87 9.13
N PHE A 167 12.10 -21.07 9.26
CA PHE A 167 11.16 -20.83 8.16
C PHE A 167 11.22 -19.39 7.62
N LEU A 168 11.29 -18.39 8.50
CA LEU A 168 11.42 -16.99 8.09
C LEU A 168 12.76 -16.73 7.40
N ASN A 169 13.85 -17.34 7.88
CA ASN A 169 15.16 -17.22 7.24
C ASN A 169 15.17 -17.87 5.84
N ASP A 170 14.54 -19.03 5.66
CA ASP A 170 14.41 -19.70 4.35
C ASP A 170 13.65 -18.83 3.33
N LEU A 171 12.78 -17.95 3.84
CA LEU A 171 12.04 -16.97 3.06
C LEU A 171 12.77 -15.63 2.92
N ASN A 172 14.02 -15.48 3.37
CA ASN A 172 14.72 -14.20 3.40
C ASN A 172 13.92 -13.08 4.10
N ILE A 173 13.15 -13.44 5.13
CA ILE A 173 12.40 -12.50 5.97
C ILE A 173 13.25 -12.20 7.21
N THR A 174 13.61 -10.94 7.40
CA THR A 174 14.33 -10.52 8.59
C THR A 174 13.37 -10.42 9.76
N LYS A 175 13.87 -10.69 10.96
CA LYS A 175 13.09 -10.63 12.21
C LYS A 175 13.84 -9.86 13.28
N ASN A 176 13.13 -9.03 14.02
CA ASN A 176 13.65 -8.30 15.17
C ASN A 176 12.81 -8.64 16.41
N VAL A 177 13.39 -9.34 17.38
CA VAL A 177 12.65 -9.80 18.57
C VAL A 177 12.54 -8.65 19.57
N LEU A 178 11.30 -8.25 19.86
CA LEU A 178 11.01 -7.14 20.76
C LEU A 178 10.86 -7.58 22.21
N THR A 179 10.18 -8.72 22.44
CA THR A 179 9.90 -9.18 23.80
C THR A 179 9.78 -10.69 23.85
N LYS A 180 10.36 -11.30 24.88
CA LYS A 180 10.19 -12.72 25.23
C LYS A 180 9.61 -12.82 26.64
N ARG A 181 8.47 -13.50 26.76
CA ARG A 181 7.79 -13.85 28.01
C ARG A 181 7.53 -15.34 28.00
N LYS A 182 7.25 -15.91 29.17
CA LYS A 182 7.01 -17.35 29.35
C LYS A 182 5.98 -17.94 28.38
N ASN A 183 4.92 -17.17 28.06
CA ASN A 183 3.82 -17.60 27.19
C ASN A 183 3.63 -16.70 25.95
N GLU A 184 4.58 -15.82 25.64
CA GLU A 184 4.48 -14.92 24.49
C GLU A 184 5.86 -14.51 23.97
N ILE A 185 6.07 -14.62 22.66
CA ILE A 185 7.20 -13.99 21.97
C ILE A 185 6.64 -13.01 20.93
N CYS A 186 7.11 -11.76 21.00
CA CYS A 186 6.74 -10.68 20.09
C CYS A 186 7.96 -10.27 19.27
N PHE A 187 7.81 -10.22 17.95
CA PHE A 187 8.88 -9.82 17.04
C PHE A 187 8.32 -9.10 15.81
N GLU A 188 9.08 -8.17 15.28
CA GLU A 188 8.82 -7.58 13.97
C GLU A 188 9.38 -8.48 12.88
N MET A 189 8.68 -8.57 11.76
CA MET A 189 9.18 -9.17 10.54
C MET A 189 9.20 -8.17 9.41
N THR A 190 10.25 -8.23 8.60
CA THR A 190 10.45 -7.35 7.45
C THR A 190 10.90 -8.18 6.26
N ALA A 191 10.19 -8.06 5.15
CA ALA A 191 10.52 -8.72 3.90
C ALA A 191 10.65 -7.68 2.80
N PHE A 192 11.77 -7.71 2.07
CA PHE A 192 12.03 -6.81 0.94
C PHE A 192 11.71 -7.45 -0.42
N THR A 193 11.51 -8.78 -0.46
CA THR A 193 11.23 -9.53 -1.69
C THR A 193 10.15 -10.58 -1.45
N ASN A 194 9.32 -10.84 -2.46
CA ASN A 194 8.25 -11.83 -2.37
C ASN A 194 8.81 -13.24 -2.58
N THR A 195 9.12 -13.92 -1.49
CA THR A 195 9.69 -15.28 -1.50
C THR A 195 8.64 -16.35 -1.21
N TRP A 196 7.52 -15.98 -0.59
CA TRP A 196 6.44 -16.87 -0.15
C TRP A 196 5.41 -17.18 -1.25
N SER A 197 5.26 -16.32 -2.27
CA SER A 197 4.36 -16.58 -3.39
C SER A 197 4.91 -17.65 -4.33
N ASN A 198 4.02 -18.38 -5.00
CA ASN A 198 4.36 -19.44 -5.97
C ASN A 198 5.20 -20.60 -5.39
N GLN A 199 5.24 -20.81 -4.07
CA GLN A 199 5.99 -21.91 -3.46
C GLN A 199 5.64 -23.29 -4.06
N ARG A 200 4.36 -23.55 -4.36
CA ARG A 200 3.94 -24.79 -5.04
C ARG A 200 4.55 -24.94 -6.44
N ARG A 201 4.66 -23.85 -7.21
CA ARG A 201 5.31 -23.84 -8.55
C ARG A 201 6.81 -24.06 -8.41
N LYS A 202 7.47 -23.39 -7.45
CA LYS A 202 8.90 -23.59 -7.15
C LYS A 202 9.20 -25.03 -6.75
N ARG A 203 8.43 -25.62 -5.82
CA ARG A 203 8.58 -27.03 -5.42
C ARG A 203 8.36 -28.01 -6.58
N ARG A 204 7.43 -27.73 -7.50
CA ARG A 204 7.22 -28.55 -8.71
C ARG A 204 8.38 -28.45 -9.70
N LEU A 205 8.94 -27.25 -9.89
CA LEU A 205 10.12 -27.05 -10.74
C LEU A 205 11.36 -27.70 -10.12
N GLN A 206 11.54 -27.55 -8.81
CA GLN A 206 12.63 -28.17 -8.07
C GLN A 206 12.54 -29.70 -8.11
N LYS A 207 11.35 -30.28 -7.88
CA LYS A 207 11.12 -31.73 -8.09
C LYS A 207 11.35 -32.19 -9.54
N LYS A 208 11.12 -31.31 -10.53
CA LYS A 208 11.43 -31.58 -11.95
C LYS A 208 12.93 -31.52 -12.24
N LEU A 209 13.68 -30.64 -11.58
CA LEU A 209 15.14 -30.58 -11.68
C LEU A 209 15.81 -31.74 -10.91
N GLU A 210 15.22 -32.15 -9.78
CA GLU A 210 15.68 -33.28 -8.96
C GLU A 210 15.32 -34.66 -9.56
N SER A 211 14.54 -34.69 -10.65
CA SER A 211 14.26 -35.90 -11.43
C SER A 211 15.04 -35.89 -12.75
N PRO A 212 16.30 -36.37 -12.79
CA PRO A 212 17.01 -36.60 -14.03
C PRO A 212 16.62 -37.98 -14.56
N ASP A 213 15.45 -38.13 -15.20
CA ASP A 213 15.34 -39.01 -16.36
C ASP A 213 13.98 -39.00 -17.07
N SER A 214 14.08 -39.12 -18.40
CA SER A 214 13.04 -39.46 -19.38
C SER A 214 12.01 -38.39 -19.78
N LYS A 215 12.34 -37.61 -20.82
CA LYS A 215 11.94 -37.97 -22.21
C LYS A 215 12.50 -36.97 -23.23
N ARG A 216 13.47 -37.47 -24.00
CA ARG A 216 13.89 -36.97 -25.31
C ARG A 216 12.97 -37.59 -26.37
N ALA A 217 12.73 -36.83 -27.45
CA ALA A 217 12.12 -37.21 -28.74
C ALA A 217 10.58 -37.30 -28.84
N LYS A 218 9.98 -36.41 -29.67
CA LYS A 218 9.62 -36.76 -31.04
C LYS A 218 9.46 -35.51 -31.93
N ILE A 219 10.27 -35.44 -32.98
CA ILE A 219 10.11 -34.61 -34.19
C ILE A 219 9.45 -35.52 -35.23
N GLU A 220 8.47 -35.00 -35.96
CA GLU A 220 7.95 -35.46 -37.28
C GLU A 220 6.89 -34.40 -37.67
N GLU A 221 7.25 -33.36 -38.43
CA GLU A 221 7.19 -33.29 -39.90
C GLU A 221 5.80 -33.56 -40.49
N THR A 222 5.12 -32.48 -40.90
CA THR A 222 4.33 -32.44 -42.14
C THR A 222 4.54 -31.09 -42.79
N SER A 223 5.42 -31.10 -43.80
CA SER A 223 5.50 -30.14 -44.88
C SER A 223 4.34 -30.36 -45.85
N ASN A 224 3.72 -29.28 -46.31
CA ASN A 224 3.40 -29.12 -47.72
C ASN A 224 3.35 -27.64 -48.08
N LEU A 225 4.09 -27.35 -49.14
CA LEU A 225 4.38 -26.07 -49.74
C LEU A 225 3.21 -25.55 -50.57
N GLU A 226 3.13 -24.23 -50.73
CA GLU A 226 3.12 -23.61 -52.06
C GLU A 226 3.74 -22.19 -51.98
N ILE A 227 4.48 -21.88 -53.04
CA ILE A 227 5.44 -20.79 -53.28
C ILE A 227 4.69 -19.62 -53.96
N ASP A 228 4.99 -18.36 -53.64
CA ASP A 228 5.76 -17.45 -54.51
C ASP A 228 5.83 -16.00 -53.99
N THR A 229 6.98 -15.41 -54.31
CA THR A 229 7.61 -14.11 -54.10
C THR A 229 6.76 -12.90 -54.57
N THR A 230 6.92 -11.64 -54.13
CA THR A 230 8.09 -10.73 -54.06
C THR A 230 7.77 -9.45 -53.25
N GLU A 231 8.80 -8.87 -52.61
CA GLU A 231 9.14 -7.44 -52.40
C GLU A 231 8.04 -6.44 -52.00
N THR A 232 8.13 -5.55 -51.00
CA THR A 232 9.23 -4.70 -50.51
C THR A 232 8.74 -4.01 -49.23
N SER A 233 9.57 -3.85 -48.18
CA SER A 233 9.61 -2.68 -47.26
C SER A 233 10.46 -2.98 -46.02
N GLU A 234 11.78 -2.98 -46.21
CA GLU A 234 12.80 -3.05 -45.16
C GLU A 234 13.14 -1.68 -44.52
N GLU A 235 12.34 -0.62 -44.74
CA GLU A 235 12.73 0.74 -44.34
C GLU A 235 12.07 1.31 -43.06
N LEU A 236 11.26 0.57 -42.30
CA LEU A 236 10.59 1.12 -41.10
C LEU A 236 11.14 0.66 -39.75
N VAL A 237 12.21 -0.15 -39.71
CA VAL A 237 12.74 -0.72 -38.45
C VAL A 237 14.02 -0.02 -37.95
N GLN A 238 14.68 0.81 -38.76
CA GLN A 238 15.97 1.40 -38.38
C GLN A 238 15.93 2.74 -37.62
N GLN A 239 14.76 3.39 -37.46
CA GLN A 239 14.65 4.62 -36.66
C GLN A 239 14.27 4.41 -35.18
N ARG A 240 13.95 3.18 -34.75
CA ARG A 240 13.51 2.92 -33.36
C ARG A 240 14.62 2.47 -32.41
N SER A 241 15.83 2.28 -32.93
CA SER A 241 16.92 1.61 -32.20
C SER A 241 18.00 2.56 -31.69
N GLN A 242 18.02 3.83 -32.12
CA GLN A 242 19.10 4.78 -31.77
C GLN A 242 18.78 5.75 -30.63
N THR A 243 17.51 5.89 -30.20
CA THR A 243 17.15 6.77 -29.07
C THR A 243 17.19 6.08 -27.71
N SER A 244 17.23 4.74 -27.66
CA SER A 244 17.22 3.96 -26.41
C SER A 244 18.60 3.68 -25.80
N GLU A 245 19.68 3.90 -26.54
CA GLU A 245 21.04 3.51 -26.11
C GLU A 245 21.87 4.71 -25.58
N SER A 246 21.51 5.94 -25.96
CA SER A 246 22.23 7.15 -25.56
C SER A 246 21.79 7.76 -24.22
N LEU A 247 20.79 7.20 -23.54
CA LEU A 247 20.31 7.67 -22.22
C LEU A 247 20.74 6.73 -21.06
N ARG A 248 21.59 5.74 -21.34
CA ARG A 248 22.07 4.76 -20.34
C ARG A 248 23.43 5.09 -19.71
N LEU A 249 24.01 6.24 -20.04
CA LEU A 249 25.29 6.69 -19.51
C LEU A 249 25.15 8.12 -19.01
N GLU A 250 24.63 8.27 -17.79
CA GLU A 250 24.92 9.33 -16.82
C GLU A 250 23.79 9.36 -15.78
N VAL A 251 24.02 8.66 -14.66
CA VAL A 251 23.85 9.13 -13.26
C VAL A 251 24.26 7.94 -12.40
N LYS A 252 25.57 7.85 -12.14
CA LYS A 252 26.08 7.23 -10.91
C LYS A 252 26.13 8.35 -9.88
N GLU A 253 25.15 8.40 -9.00
CA GLU A 253 25.32 9.04 -7.70
C GLU A 253 24.57 8.23 -6.65
N GLU A 254 25.34 7.71 -5.71
CA GLU A 254 24.89 6.98 -4.54
C GLU A 254 23.99 7.89 -3.69
N SER A 255 22.72 7.50 -3.54
CA SER A 255 21.92 7.92 -2.40
C SER A 255 21.38 6.68 -1.69
N LEU A 256 21.72 6.60 -0.41
CA LEU A 256 21.27 5.59 0.54
C LEU A 256 19.75 5.71 0.74
N PHE A 257 18.97 5.20 -0.20
CA PHE A 257 17.55 4.97 0.01
C PHE A 257 17.40 3.68 0.83
N GLU A 258 16.98 3.82 2.08
CA GLU A 258 16.37 2.70 2.82
C GLU A 258 15.23 2.16 1.94
N LYS A 259 15.44 0.99 1.34
CA LYS A 259 14.42 0.33 0.53
C LYS A 259 13.16 0.20 1.38
N ASN A 260 12.01 0.66 0.89
CA ASN A 260 10.76 0.37 1.58
C ASN A 260 10.54 -1.15 1.60
N PRO A 261 10.17 -1.73 2.75
CA PRO A 261 9.94 -3.16 2.82
C PRO A 261 8.67 -3.52 2.08
N LEU A 262 8.73 -4.55 1.23
CA LEU A 262 7.58 -5.14 0.57
C LEU A 262 6.49 -5.56 1.59
N CYS A 263 6.90 -6.04 2.76
CA CYS A 263 6.01 -6.38 3.86
C CYS A 263 6.70 -6.14 5.21
N HIS A 264 6.06 -5.35 6.07
CA HIS A 264 6.48 -5.14 7.46
C HIS A 264 5.31 -5.38 8.41
N ALA A 265 5.49 -6.30 9.36
CA ALA A 265 4.43 -6.76 10.25
C ALA A 265 4.92 -7.07 11.66
N MET A 266 4.05 -6.87 12.64
CA MET A 266 4.22 -7.32 14.01
C MET A 266 3.69 -8.74 14.15
N VAL A 267 4.49 -9.65 14.72
CA VAL A 267 4.08 -11.04 14.94
C VAL A 267 4.20 -11.41 16.40
N ARG A 268 3.12 -12.01 16.91
CA ARG A 268 3.02 -12.53 18.28
C ARG A 268 2.80 -14.02 18.25
N LEU A 269 3.78 -14.78 18.72
CA LEU A 269 3.65 -16.19 19.04
C LEU A 269 3.14 -16.29 20.48
N VAL A 270 1.94 -16.82 20.69
CA VAL A 270 1.27 -16.90 21.98
C VAL A 270 0.87 -18.35 22.26
N LEU A 271 1.06 -18.81 23.49
CA LEU A 271 0.49 -20.08 23.95
C LEU A 271 -0.90 -19.82 24.56
N ARG A 272 -1.97 -20.31 23.91
CA ARG A 272 -3.36 -20.23 24.40
C ARG A 272 -4.02 -21.59 24.33
N ASP A 273 -4.75 -21.98 25.38
CA ASP A 273 -5.50 -23.24 25.45
C ASP A 273 -4.68 -24.46 25.01
N ASN A 274 -3.43 -24.52 25.49
CA ASN A 274 -2.46 -25.56 25.18
C ASN A 274 -2.05 -25.66 23.69
N LYS A 275 -2.26 -24.61 22.90
CA LYS A 275 -1.90 -24.50 21.48
C LYS A 275 -1.05 -23.27 21.21
N TYR A 276 -0.04 -23.42 20.36
CA TYR A 276 0.76 -22.29 19.89
C TYR A 276 0.06 -21.57 18.75
N CYS A 277 -0.15 -20.27 18.91
CA CYS A 277 -0.88 -19.41 17.99
C CYS A 277 0.01 -18.26 17.52
N ILE A 278 0.05 -18.01 16.22
CA ILE A 278 0.74 -16.89 15.61
C ILE A 278 -0.30 -15.84 15.23
N ASN A 279 -0.21 -14.66 15.81
CA ASN A 279 -1.00 -13.50 15.42
C ASN A 279 -0.13 -12.55 14.61
N MET A 280 -0.59 -12.14 13.44
CA MET A 280 0.12 -11.17 12.60
C MET A 280 -0.70 -9.89 12.45
N GLU A 281 -0.03 -8.75 12.64
CA GLU A 281 -0.59 -7.42 12.46
C GLU A 281 0.28 -6.65 11.45
N TYR A 282 -0.32 -6.28 10.32
CA TYR A 282 0.35 -5.49 9.29
C TYR A 282 0.66 -4.08 9.78
N ILE A 283 1.91 -3.63 9.61
CA ILE A 283 2.36 -2.29 9.95
C ILE A 283 2.44 -1.44 8.67
N SER A 284 3.22 -1.87 7.68
CA SER A 284 3.51 -1.13 6.44
C SER A 284 4.05 -2.04 5.32
N GLY A 285 4.18 -1.51 4.10
CA GLY A 285 4.81 -2.18 2.95
C GLY A 285 3.91 -2.42 1.73
N ASP A 286 4.52 -2.54 0.57
CA ASP A 286 3.86 -2.44 -0.75
C ASP A 286 2.92 -3.62 -1.06
N ALA A 287 3.06 -4.75 -0.36
CA ALA A 287 2.16 -5.90 -0.47
C ALA A 287 0.77 -5.64 0.16
N GLY A 288 0.60 -4.52 0.87
CA GLY A 288 -0.64 -4.16 1.54
C GLY A 288 -0.99 -5.08 2.71
N LYS A 289 -2.18 -4.86 3.31
CA LYS A 289 -2.63 -5.59 4.51
C LYS A 289 -2.72 -7.10 4.36
N ASP A 290 -2.91 -7.58 3.13
CA ASP A 290 -3.00 -9.00 2.81
C ASP A 290 -1.62 -9.65 2.59
N GLY A 291 -0.55 -8.86 2.49
CA GLY A 291 0.83 -9.32 2.30
C GLY A 291 1.29 -10.32 3.37
N PRO A 292 1.21 -9.97 4.67
CA PRO A 292 1.56 -10.89 5.75
C PRO A 292 0.73 -12.17 5.75
N HIS A 293 -0.52 -12.11 5.27
CA HIS A 293 -1.43 -13.26 5.24
C HIS A 293 -1.04 -14.30 4.19
N GLN A 294 -0.21 -13.95 3.22
CA GLN A 294 0.32 -14.87 2.22
C GLN A 294 1.60 -15.59 2.68
N ILE A 295 2.20 -15.16 3.80
CA ILE A 295 3.44 -15.74 4.37
C ILE A 295 3.15 -17.00 5.20
N VAL A 296 1.87 -17.26 5.49
CA VAL A 296 1.36 -18.37 6.32
C VAL A 296 1.29 -19.69 5.53
#